data_AF-A0A934BDR1-F1
#
_entry.id   AF-A0A934BDR1-F1
#
_cell.length_a   1.000
_cell.length_b   1.000
_cell.length_c   1.000
_cell.angle_alpha   90.00
_cell.angle_beta   90.00
_cell.angle_gamma   90.00
#
_symmetry.space_group_name_H-M   'P 1'
#
loop_
_entity.id
_entity.type
_entity.pdbx_description
1 polymer ?
#
loop_
_entity_poly.entity_id
_entity_poly.type
_entity_poly.pdbx_seq_one_letter_code
_entity_poly.pdbx_strand_id
1 'polypeptide(L)'
;MTGIDVKAFEYVMGKIDDGNLFERFASEYLSQILSYNFNPVGGLKDRGIDGLEHRFTRNGFNRYIYQTSIEKNCFNKLEQTIEKLLNNKIEFDRIIFVTNQVFPNKDNAIDVLYEKYQKGVQIYDLPWLSSKINHSEGTIRVFHVFVDSHMHQFSKPGKSYEISNLRLLKKSFRDFQFFHAGFFKIRLLFL
;
A
#
# COMPACT_ATOMS: atom_id res chain seq x y z
N MET A 1 -14.48 0.08 15.65
CA MET A 1 -13.83 1.41 15.53
C MET A 1 -14.71 2.30 14.63
N THR A 2 -14.56 3.63 14.62
CA THR A 2 -15.21 4.45 13.57
C THR A 2 -14.54 4.17 12.23
N GLY A 3 -15.35 4.00 11.17
CA GLY A 3 -14.84 3.74 9.82
C GLY A 3 -13.91 4.84 9.30
N ILE A 4 -13.05 4.47 8.35
CA ILE A 4 -12.12 5.35 7.67
C ILE A 4 -12.82 6.05 6.51
N ASP A 5 -12.57 7.34 6.34
CA ASP A 5 -12.99 8.10 5.16
C ASP A 5 -12.21 7.59 3.93
N VAL A 6 -12.95 7.12 2.92
CA VAL A 6 -12.42 6.58 1.66
C VAL A 6 -11.52 7.60 0.95
N LYS A 7 -11.85 8.88 0.96
CA LYS A 7 -11.04 9.93 0.32
C LYS A 7 -9.74 10.17 1.07
N ALA A 8 -9.76 10.06 2.40
CA ALA A 8 -8.55 10.14 3.21
C ALA A 8 -7.63 8.95 2.92
N PHE A 9 -8.19 7.74 2.79
CA PHE A 9 -7.45 6.56 2.37
C PHE A 9 -6.80 6.74 1.00
N GLU A 10 -7.58 7.16 -0.01
CA GLU A 10 -7.09 7.38 -1.36
C GLU A 10 -5.96 8.42 -1.40
N TYR A 11 -6.11 9.50 -0.65
CA TYR A 11 -5.07 10.53 -0.53
C TYR A 11 -3.77 9.95 0.04
N VAL A 12 -3.84 9.22 1.16
CA VAL A 12 -2.66 8.64 1.81
C VAL A 12 -1.97 7.65 0.88
N MET A 13 -2.73 6.73 0.27
CA MET A 13 -2.19 5.75 -0.67
C MET A 13 -1.51 6.42 -1.87
N GLY A 14 -2.11 7.49 -2.42
CA GLY A 14 -1.54 8.27 -3.51
C GLY A 14 -0.30 9.09 -3.15
N LYS A 15 0.06 9.19 -1.87
CA LYS A 15 1.31 9.82 -1.41
C LYS A 15 2.47 8.86 -1.23
N ILE A 16 2.23 7.55 -1.28
CA ILE A 16 3.29 6.57 -1.14
C ILE A 16 4.14 6.54 -2.41
N ASP A 17 5.42 6.91 -2.26
CA ASP A 17 6.45 6.86 -3.30
C ASP A 17 7.56 5.82 -3.01
N ASP A 18 7.48 5.13 -1.86
CA ASP A 18 8.33 3.99 -1.51
C ASP A 18 7.60 2.66 -1.79
N GLY A 19 8.16 1.87 -2.72
CA GLY A 19 7.61 0.57 -3.11
C GLY A 19 7.63 -0.46 -1.98
N ASN A 20 8.67 -0.49 -1.16
CA ASN A 20 8.78 -1.43 -0.03
C ASN A 20 7.75 -1.12 1.05
N LEU A 21 7.49 0.18 1.26
CA LEU A 21 6.46 0.64 2.18
C LEU A 21 5.07 0.20 1.71
N PHE A 22 4.75 0.45 0.43
CA PHE A 22 3.48 0.04 -0.14
C PHE A 22 3.28 -1.49 -0.10
N GLU A 23 4.34 -2.23 -0.35
CA GLU A 23 4.34 -3.67 -0.36
C GLU A 23 4.03 -4.28 1.01
N ARG A 24 4.69 -3.79 2.08
CA ARG A 24 4.38 -4.21 3.46
C ARG A 24 2.93 -3.92 3.81
N PHE A 25 2.46 -2.72 3.49
CA PHE A 25 1.06 -2.34 3.67
C PHE A 25 0.12 -3.29 2.91
N ALA A 26 0.37 -3.52 1.62
CA ALA A 26 -0.49 -4.34 0.77
C ALA A 26 -0.57 -5.79 1.26
N SER A 27 0.55 -6.36 1.71
CA SER A 27 0.60 -7.70 2.31
C SER A 27 -0.27 -7.78 3.56
N GLU A 28 -0.06 -6.89 4.54
CA GLU A 28 -0.86 -6.88 5.77
C GLU A 28 -2.34 -6.62 5.46
N TYR A 29 -2.64 -5.68 4.58
CA TYR A 29 -4.00 -5.30 4.23
C TYR A 29 -4.77 -6.43 3.53
N LEU A 30 -4.15 -7.06 2.53
CA LEU A 30 -4.78 -8.18 1.81
C LEU A 30 -4.96 -9.41 2.70
N SER A 31 -4.12 -9.60 3.73
CA SER A 31 -4.28 -10.72 4.68
C SER A 31 -5.61 -10.61 5.44
N GLN A 32 -6.02 -9.38 5.75
CA GLN A 32 -7.27 -9.09 6.45
C GLN A 32 -8.52 -9.24 5.57
N ILE A 33 -8.38 -9.05 4.25
CA ILE A 33 -9.50 -9.16 3.31
C ILE A 33 -9.67 -10.61 2.85
N LEU A 34 -8.57 -11.24 2.48
CA LEU A 34 -8.60 -12.56 1.86
C LEU A 34 -8.51 -13.69 2.90
N SER A 35 -8.28 -13.37 4.17
CA SER A 35 -8.05 -14.35 5.25
C SER A 35 -6.91 -15.31 4.93
N TYR A 36 -5.86 -14.80 4.26
CA TYR A 36 -4.70 -15.59 3.85
C TYR A 36 -3.50 -15.28 4.75
N ASN A 37 -2.78 -16.34 5.12
CA ASN A 37 -1.43 -16.20 5.68
C ASN A 37 -0.44 -16.12 4.53
N PHE A 38 0.26 -15.00 4.49
CA PHE A 38 1.16 -14.61 3.45
C PHE A 38 2.60 -14.99 3.86
N ASN A 39 3.12 -16.09 3.29
CA ASN A 39 4.51 -16.51 3.47
C ASN A 39 5.45 -15.90 2.42
N PRO A 40 6.46 -15.10 2.79
CA PRO A 40 7.42 -14.57 1.82
C PRO A 40 8.18 -15.71 1.14
N VAL A 41 8.17 -15.75 -0.19
CA VAL A 41 8.93 -16.75 -0.95
C VAL A 41 10.38 -16.30 -1.07
N GLY A 42 11.25 -16.86 -0.23
CA GLY A 42 12.70 -16.75 -0.37
C GLY A 42 13.22 -17.50 -1.61
N GLY A 43 14.30 -17.01 -2.22
CA GLY A 43 15.02 -17.70 -3.32
C GLY A 43 14.83 -17.14 -4.73
N LEU A 44 14.01 -16.10 -4.93
CA LEU A 44 13.89 -15.40 -6.23
C LEU A 44 14.92 -14.25 -6.39
N LYS A 45 15.40 -13.69 -5.28
CA LYS A 45 16.51 -12.70 -5.26
C LYS A 45 17.76 -13.21 -5.98
N ASP A 46 18.10 -14.49 -5.82
CA ASP A 46 19.32 -15.08 -6.40
C ASP A 46 19.27 -15.28 -7.93
N ARG A 47 18.11 -15.07 -8.57
CA ARG A 47 17.94 -15.22 -10.03
C ARG A 47 17.83 -13.87 -10.78
N GLY A 48 18.27 -12.76 -10.18
CA GLY A 48 18.21 -11.43 -10.80
C GLY A 48 16.80 -10.86 -10.90
N ILE A 49 15.90 -11.35 -10.05
CA ILE A 49 14.51 -10.94 -9.97
C ILE A 49 14.34 -10.09 -8.70
N ASP A 50 15.02 -8.94 -8.67
CA ASP A 50 15.08 -8.00 -7.53
C ASP A 50 13.78 -7.21 -7.28
N GLY A 51 12.63 -7.69 -7.78
CA GLY A 51 11.35 -7.00 -7.63
C GLY A 51 10.11 -7.90 -7.65
N LEU A 52 10.31 -9.22 -7.56
CA LEU A 52 9.24 -10.19 -7.28
C LEU A 52 9.31 -10.59 -5.80
N GLU A 53 9.33 -9.61 -4.90
CA GLU A 53 9.12 -9.92 -3.50
C GLU A 53 7.64 -10.27 -3.31
N HIS A 54 7.36 -11.35 -2.58
CA HIS A 54 6.01 -11.77 -2.13
C HIS A 54 5.18 -12.64 -3.08
N ARG A 55 5.74 -13.74 -3.56
CA ARG A 55 4.88 -14.89 -3.90
C ARG A 55 4.27 -15.42 -2.59
N PHE A 56 2.98 -15.69 -2.59
CA PHE A 56 2.28 -16.37 -1.51
C PHE A 56 1.58 -17.61 -2.07
N THR A 57 1.85 -18.78 -1.49
CA THR A 57 1.15 -20.01 -1.85
C THR A 57 0.16 -20.37 -0.75
N ARG A 58 -1.12 -20.46 -1.10
CA ARG A 58 -2.14 -21.10 -0.25
C ARG A 58 -1.83 -22.59 -0.15
N ASN A 59 -2.05 -23.22 1.01
CA ASN A 59 -2.04 -24.69 1.11
C ASN A 59 -2.99 -25.29 0.06
N GLY A 60 -2.43 -25.96 -0.96
CA GLY A 60 -3.17 -26.57 -2.07
C GLY A 60 -3.22 -25.77 -3.39
N PHE A 61 -2.72 -24.53 -3.45
CA PHE A 61 -2.72 -23.68 -4.66
C PHE A 61 -1.35 -23.00 -4.86
N ASN A 62 -0.33 -23.80 -5.16
CA ASN A 62 1.08 -23.38 -5.21
C ASN A 62 1.49 -22.49 -6.42
N ARG A 63 0.54 -21.93 -7.16
CA ARG A 63 0.78 -21.31 -8.48
C ARG A 63 0.25 -19.89 -8.64
N TYR A 64 -0.15 -19.22 -7.56
CA TYR A 64 -0.56 -17.81 -7.61
C TYR A 64 0.62 -16.92 -7.23
N ILE A 65 0.84 -15.87 -8.02
CA ILE A 65 1.93 -14.91 -7.80
C ILE A 65 1.30 -13.56 -7.47
N TYR A 66 1.71 -12.95 -6.36
CA TYR A 66 1.33 -11.59 -6.02
C TYR A 66 2.46 -10.65 -6.44
N GLN A 67 2.11 -9.55 -7.09
CA GLN A 67 3.02 -8.48 -7.47
C GLN A 67 2.46 -7.17 -6.96
N THR A 68 3.25 -6.40 -6.21
CA THR A 68 2.92 -5.04 -5.80
C THR A 68 3.64 -4.04 -6.71
N SER A 69 3.04 -2.87 -6.93
CA SER A 69 3.69 -1.79 -7.68
C SER A 69 3.11 -0.43 -7.30
N ILE A 70 3.95 0.60 -7.33
CA ILE A 70 3.54 2.01 -7.25
C ILE A 70 3.70 2.73 -8.59
N GLU A 71 4.10 2.02 -9.65
CA GLU A 71 4.37 2.61 -10.96
C GLU A 71 3.09 3.06 -11.67
N LYS A 72 3.11 4.28 -12.22
CA LYS A 72 1.97 4.86 -12.97
C LYS A 72 1.60 4.04 -14.21
N ASN A 73 2.60 3.50 -14.91
CA ASN A 73 2.36 2.65 -16.08
C ASN A 73 2.12 1.20 -15.64
N CYS A 74 0.95 0.97 -15.05
CA CYS A 74 0.59 -0.32 -14.45
C CYS A 74 0.54 -1.45 -15.49
N PHE A 75 0.04 -1.21 -16.70
CA PHE A 75 -0.07 -2.23 -17.75
C PHE A 75 1.31 -2.75 -18.15
N ASN A 76 2.22 -1.85 -18.56
CA ASN A 76 3.55 -2.26 -18.99
C ASN A 76 4.31 -2.96 -17.87
N LYS A 77 4.16 -2.51 -16.61
CA LYS A 77 4.80 -3.15 -15.47
C LYS A 77 4.29 -4.57 -15.25
N LEU A 78 2.97 -4.77 -15.32
CA LEU A 78 2.35 -6.09 -15.20
C LEU A 78 2.80 -7.02 -16.33
N GLU A 79 2.78 -6.53 -17.57
CA GLU A 79 3.21 -7.29 -18.74
C GLU A 79 4.69 -7.74 -18.61
N GLN A 80 5.59 -6.80 -18.30
CA GLN A 80 7.01 -7.11 -18.06
C GLN A 80 7.21 -8.13 -16.94
N THR A 81 6.35 -8.10 -15.91
CA THR A 81 6.40 -9.05 -14.81
C THR A 81 6.04 -10.45 -15.29
N ILE A 82 4.98 -10.59 -16.08
CA ILE A 82 4.58 -11.86 -16.69
C ILE A 82 5.69 -12.38 -17.62
N GLU A 83 6.26 -11.54 -18.47
CA GLU A 83 7.35 -11.93 -19.37
C GLU A 83 8.59 -12.42 -18.60
N LYS A 84 8.99 -11.71 -17.54
CA LYS A 84 10.10 -12.13 -16.68
C LYS A 84 9.83 -13.49 -16.03
N LEU A 85 8.61 -13.74 -15.56
CA LEU A 85 8.24 -15.02 -14.97
C LEU A 85 8.37 -16.17 -15.98
N LEU A 86 7.83 -15.97 -17.18
CA LEU A 86 7.90 -16.96 -18.26
C LEU A 86 9.34 -17.20 -18.73
N ASN A 87 10.13 -16.14 -18.93
CA ASN A 87 11.52 -16.22 -19.36
C ASN A 87 12.39 -16.98 -18.35
N ASN A 88 12.12 -16.82 -17.06
CA ASN A 88 12.80 -17.55 -15.98
C ASN A 88 12.23 -18.95 -15.73
N LYS A 89 11.33 -19.43 -16.60
CA LYS A 89 10.66 -20.75 -16.51
C LYS A 89 9.98 -20.96 -15.15
N ILE A 90 9.41 -19.89 -14.60
CA ILE A 90 8.64 -19.96 -13.36
C ILE A 90 7.21 -20.36 -13.72
N GLU A 91 6.77 -21.52 -13.25
CA GLU A 91 5.39 -21.95 -13.41
C GLU A 91 4.43 -21.18 -12.49
N PHE A 92 3.34 -20.68 -13.06
CA PHE A 92 2.22 -20.08 -12.34
C PHE A 92 0.93 -20.20 -13.16
N ASP A 93 -0.21 -20.14 -12.48
CA ASP A 93 -1.54 -20.20 -13.07
C ASP A 93 -2.18 -18.81 -13.10
N ARG A 94 -1.91 -17.99 -12.09
CA ARG A 94 -2.47 -16.65 -11.93
C ARG A 94 -1.46 -15.66 -11.37
N ILE A 95 -1.48 -14.44 -11.89
CA ILE A 95 -0.83 -13.28 -11.29
C ILE A 95 -1.88 -12.33 -10.70
N ILE A 96 -1.63 -11.86 -9.49
CA ILE A 96 -2.44 -10.90 -8.74
C ILE A 96 -1.61 -9.62 -8.62
N PHE A 97 -1.99 -8.59 -9.35
CA PHE A 97 -1.31 -7.31 -9.42
C PHE A 97 -1.98 -6.30 -8.49
N VAL A 98 -1.22 -5.73 -7.58
CA VAL A 98 -1.71 -4.82 -6.53
C VAL A 98 -1.02 -3.48 -6.70
N THR A 99 -1.79 -2.39 -6.76
CA THR A 99 -1.23 -1.06 -7.01
C THR A 99 -1.95 0.04 -6.24
N ASN A 100 -1.21 1.06 -5.79
CA ASN A 100 -1.76 2.29 -5.23
C ASN A 100 -2.22 3.29 -6.31
N GLN A 101 -2.11 2.91 -7.59
CA GLN A 101 -2.59 3.69 -8.73
C GLN A 101 -3.98 3.22 -9.15
N VAL A 102 -4.71 4.07 -9.88
CA VAL A 102 -5.91 3.66 -10.62
C VAL A 102 -5.45 2.93 -11.88
N PHE A 103 -5.94 1.71 -12.11
CA PHE A 103 -5.57 0.93 -13.30
C PHE A 103 -6.53 1.26 -14.47
N PRO A 104 -6.08 1.91 -15.55
CA PRO A 104 -6.97 2.27 -16.66
C PRO A 104 -7.43 1.03 -17.44
N ASN A 105 -8.71 0.98 -17.81
CA ASN A 105 -9.28 -0.09 -18.65
C ASN A 105 -8.93 -1.51 -18.18
N LYS A 106 -9.04 -1.74 -16.87
CA LYS A 106 -8.65 -2.99 -16.18
C LYS A 106 -9.18 -4.25 -16.86
N ASP A 107 -10.45 -4.27 -17.26
CA ASP A 107 -11.08 -5.46 -17.85
C ASP A 107 -10.43 -5.81 -19.20
N ASN A 108 -10.27 -4.82 -20.09
CA ASN A 108 -9.58 -5.00 -21.37
C ASN A 108 -8.11 -5.44 -21.17
N ALA A 109 -7.42 -4.90 -20.16
CA ALA A 109 -6.05 -5.32 -19.86
C ALA A 109 -5.97 -6.80 -19.44
N ILE A 110 -6.94 -7.29 -18.66
CA ILE A 110 -7.02 -8.69 -18.25
C ILE A 110 -7.22 -9.58 -19.48
N ASP A 111 -8.13 -9.22 -20.36
CA ASP A 111 -8.43 -9.99 -21.58
C ASP A 111 -7.21 -10.05 -22.51
N VAL A 112 -6.59 -8.91 -22.80
CA VAL A 112 -5.39 -8.83 -23.66
C VAL A 112 -4.24 -9.68 -23.10
N LEU A 113 -3.98 -9.60 -21.80
CA LEU A 113 -2.90 -10.38 -21.17
C LEU A 113 -3.22 -11.87 -21.13
N TYR A 114 -4.49 -12.23 -20.90
CA TYR A 114 -4.92 -13.63 -20.92
C TYR A 114 -4.79 -14.23 -22.32
N GLU A 115 -5.24 -13.53 -23.37
CA GLU A 115 -5.11 -13.97 -24.76
C GLU A 115 -3.63 -14.20 -25.12
N LYS A 116 -2.76 -13.24 -24.74
CA LYS A 116 -1.33 -13.27 -25.07
C LYS A 116 -0.55 -14.37 -24.34
N TYR A 117 -0.80 -14.56 -23.04
CA TYR A 117 0.06 -15.42 -22.21
C TYR A 117 -0.64 -16.68 -21.70
N GLN A 118 -1.98 -16.79 -21.85
CA GLN A 118 -2.80 -17.88 -21.34
C GLN A 118 -2.61 -18.07 -19.81
N LYS A 119 -2.48 -16.95 -19.09
CA LYS A 119 -2.31 -16.89 -17.63
C LYS A 119 -3.40 -16.03 -17.02
N GLY A 120 -3.99 -16.48 -15.92
CA GLY A 120 -5.00 -15.70 -15.21
C GLY A 120 -4.41 -14.40 -14.67
N VAL A 121 -5.12 -13.29 -14.82
CA VAL A 121 -4.72 -11.99 -14.28
C VAL A 121 -5.83 -11.48 -13.36
N GLN A 122 -5.44 -10.95 -12.20
CA GLN A 122 -6.34 -10.27 -11.27
C GLN A 122 -5.69 -8.99 -10.81
N ILE A 123 -6.44 -7.88 -10.80
CA ILE A 123 -5.91 -6.54 -10.50
C ILE A 123 -6.66 -5.95 -9.31
N TYR A 124 -5.92 -5.55 -8.28
CA TYR A 124 -6.36 -4.79 -7.12
C TYR A 124 -5.75 -3.39 -7.19
N ASP A 125 -6.49 -2.48 -7.80
CA ASP A 125 -6.12 -1.08 -7.98
C ASP A 125 -6.65 -0.20 -6.84
N LEU A 126 -6.29 1.09 -6.84
CA LEU A 126 -6.67 2.03 -5.80
C LEU A 126 -8.19 2.04 -5.50
N PRO A 127 -9.10 2.09 -6.50
CA PRO A 127 -10.54 2.01 -6.25
C PRO A 127 -10.97 0.69 -5.59
N TRP A 128 -10.34 -0.43 -5.94
CA TRP A 128 -10.64 -1.70 -5.29
C TRP A 128 -10.19 -1.68 -3.84
N LEU A 129 -8.96 -1.23 -3.57
CA LEU A 129 -8.42 -1.11 -2.21
C LEU A 129 -9.29 -0.19 -1.35
N SER A 130 -9.67 0.97 -1.87
CA SER A 130 -10.49 1.96 -1.16
C SER A 130 -11.89 1.44 -0.86
N SER A 131 -12.48 0.62 -1.74
CA SER A 131 -13.77 -0.05 -1.50
C SER A 131 -13.75 -1.06 -0.35
N LYS A 132 -12.56 -1.52 0.08
CA LYS A 132 -12.39 -2.55 1.12
C LYS A 132 -11.89 -2.02 2.46
N ILE A 133 -11.65 -0.71 2.60
CA ILE A 133 -11.00 -0.16 3.79
C ILE A 133 -11.79 -0.39 5.08
N ASN A 134 -13.11 -0.36 4.97
CA ASN A 134 -14.05 -0.61 6.07
C ASN A 134 -14.60 -2.05 6.06
N HIS A 135 -13.93 -2.99 5.39
CA HIS A 135 -14.41 -4.37 5.28
C HIS A 135 -14.37 -5.13 6.61
N SER A 136 -13.34 -4.89 7.43
CA SER A 136 -13.21 -5.49 8.76
C SER A 136 -12.51 -4.54 9.74
N GLU A 137 -12.63 -4.82 11.04
CA GLU A 137 -11.82 -4.10 12.05
C GLU A 137 -10.31 -4.31 11.81
N GLY A 138 -9.92 -5.41 11.15
CA GLY A 138 -8.56 -5.69 10.73
C GLY A 138 -8.06 -4.72 9.67
N THR A 139 -8.83 -4.49 8.60
CA THR A 139 -8.45 -3.53 7.54
C THR A 139 -8.34 -2.11 8.09
N ILE A 140 -9.23 -1.73 9.00
CA ILE A 140 -9.20 -0.44 9.68
C ILE A 140 -7.93 -0.29 10.52
N ARG A 141 -7.60 -1.32 11.32
CA ARG A 141 -6.40 -1.34 12.16
C ARG A 141 -5.11 -1.23 11.34
N VAL A 142 -4.97 -2.01 10.27
CA VAL A 142 -3.79 -1.97 9.39
C VAL A 142 -3.55 -0.56 8.87
N PHE A 143 -4.60 0.13 8.42
CA PHE A 143 -4.46 1.49 7.94
C PHE A 143 -4.06 2.49 9.04
N HIS A 144 -4.64 2.39 10.24
CA HIS A 144 -4.23 3.25 11.36
C HIS A 144 -2.76 3.04 11.73
N VAL A 145 -2.33 1.79 11.90
CA VAL A 145 -0.93 1.46 12.20
C VAL A 145 0.01 1.97 11.10
N PHE A 146 -0.39 1.81 9.84
CA PHE A 146 0.36 2.31 8.70
C PHE A 146 0.54 3.83 8.76
N VAL A 147 -0.55 4.56 8.96
CA VAL A 147 -0.55 6.02 9.05
C VAL A 147 0.31 6.47 10.25
N ASP A 148 0.07 5.93 11.44
CA ASP A 148 0.78 6.31 12.67
C ASP A 148 2.30 6.08 12.55
N SER A 149 2.70 4.97 11.93
CA SER A 149 4.12 4.62 11.74
C SER A 149 4.82 5.50 10.69
N HIS A 150 4.08 6.07 9.73
CA HIS A 150 4.64 6.80 8.59
C HIS A 150 4.18 8.27 8.52
N MET A 151 3.53 8.78 9.56
CA MET A 151 3.05 10.16 9.72
C MET A 151 4.13 11.22 9.41
N HIS A 152 5.39 10.94 9.74
CA HIS A 152 6.53 11.83 9.46
C HIS A 152 6.77 12.03 7.95
N GLN A 153 6.47 11.03 7.12
CA GLN A 153 6.65 11.09 5.66
C GLN A 153 5.52 11.89 4.97
N PHE A 154 4.34 11.96 5.60
CA PHE A 154 3.20 12.74 5.11
C PHE A 154 3.24 14.21 5.56
N SER A 155 4.15 14.57 6.45
CA SER A 155 4.30 15.90 7.05
C SER A 155 5.37 16.74 6.34
N LYS A 156 5.07 17.27 5.14
CA LYS A 156 5.88 18.38 4.57
C LYS A 156 5.46 19.73 5.21
N PRO A 157 6.38 20.68 5.44
CA PRO A 157 6.04 21.98 6.03
C PRO A 157 4.98 22.72 5.20
N GLY A 158 3.89 23.15 5.84
CA GLY A 158 2.94 24.12 5.26
C GLY A 158 1.56 23.60 4.81
N LYS A 159 1.22 22.31 4.97
CA LYS A 159 -0.15 21.81 4.68
C LYS A 159 -0.66 20.85 5.74
N SER A 160 -1.36 21.38 6.75
CA SER A 160 -2.12 20.59 7.72
C SER A 160 -3.45 20.14 7.08
N TYR A 161 -3.66 18.85 6.88
CA TYR A 161 -4.98 18.30 6.57
C TYR A 161 -5.56 17.66 7.83
N GLU A 162 -6.73 18.15 8.26
CA GLU A 162 -7.57 17.40 9.19
C GLU A 162 -8.15 16.21 8.44
N ILE A 163 -7.64 15.01 8.71
CA ILE A 163 -8.36 13.80 8.36
C ILE A 163 -9.57 13.77 9.30
N SER A 164 -10.72 14.22 8.82
CA SER A 164 -11.98 14.34 9.56
C SER A 164 -12.64 12.96 9.78
N ASN A 165 -11.89 12.09 10.47
CA ASN A 165 -12.31 11.13 11.51
C ASN A 165 -11.09 10.59 12.30
N LEU A 166 -9.99 11.36 12.36
CA LEU A 166 -8.87 11.24 13.29
C LEU A 166 -8.96 12.39 14.30
N ARG A 167 -10.03 12.41 15.11
CA ARG A 167 -10.25 13.47 16.13
C ARG A 167 -9.17 13.52 17.24
N LEU A 168 -8.11 12.72 17.11
CA LEU A 168 -6.95 12.68 17.99
C LEU A 168 -5.68 13.32 17.40
N LEU A 169 -5.60 13.61 16.09
CA LEU A 169 -4.38 14.20 15.51
C LEU A 169 -4.16 15.69 15.87
N LYS A 170 -5.13 16.35 16.52
CA LYS A 170 -5.02 17.78 16.86
C LYS A 170 -4.96 18.10 18.35
N LYS A 171 -5.09 17.14 19.27
CA LYS A 171 -4.89 17.50 20.69
C LYS A 171 -3.40 17.75 21.01
N SER A 172 -2.48 17.14 20.26
CA SER A 172 -1.03 17.23 20.53
C SER A 172 -0.28 18.37 19.84
N PHE A 173 -0.90 19.13 18.93
CA PHE A 173 -0.20 20.27 18.28
C PHE A 173 -0.23 21.56 19.11
N ARG A 174 -1.05 21.64 20.17
CA ARG A 174 -1.07 22.80 21.08
C ARG A 174 0.02 22.77 22.15
N ASP A 175 0.66 21.62 22.37
CA ASP A 175 1.65 21.44 23.44
C ASP A 175 3.11 21.46 22.95
N PHE A 176 3.37 21.65 21.66
CA PHE A 176 4.71 21.55 21.07
C PHE A 176 5.25 22.87 20.48
N GLN A 177 4.91 24.01 21.10
CA GLN A 177 5.54 25.31 20.80
C GLN A 177 6.71 25.67 21.72
N PHE A 178 7.20 24.75 22.55
CA PHE A 178 8.45 24.93 23.26
C PHE A 178 9.52 24.00 22.67
N PHE A 179 10.41 24.57 21.85
CA PHE A 179 11.88 24.43 21.93
C PHE A 179 12.53 24.81 20.59
N HIS A 180 12.95 26.07 20.44
CA HIS A 180 14.33 26.39 20.05
C HIS A 180 14.69 27.87 20.25
N ALA A 181 15.82 28.06 20.94
CA ALA A 181 16.72 29.22 20.95
C ALA A 181 16.31 30.54 21.66
N GLY A 182 16.87 30.72 22.86
CA GLY A 182 17.70 31.90 23.17
C GLY A 182 17.03 33.16 23.75
N PHE A 183 17.31 33.41 25.04
CA PHE A 183 17.42 34.74 25.69
C PHE A 183 16.22 35.70 25.62
N PHE A 184 15.49 35.89 26.74
CA PHE A 184 15.46 37.15 27.53
C PHE A 184 14.45 37.09 28.71
N LYS A 185 14.97 37.35 29.92
CA LYS A 185 14.36 38.07 31.06
C LYS A 185 12.91 37.75 31.47
N ILE A 186 12.80 36.97 32.55
CA ILE A 186 11.61 36.94 33.42
C ILE A 186 11.53 38.27 34.18
N ARG A 187 10.42 38.99 34.04
CA ARG A 187 9.96 39.96 35.04
C ARG A 187 8.49 39.66 35.34
N LEU A 188 8.26 38.93 36.43
CA LEU A 188 6.96 38.85 37.07
C LEU A 188 6.58 40.25 37.57
N LEU A 189 5.35 40.68 37.28
CA LEU A 189 4.63 41.64 38.10
C LEU A 189 3.16 41.24 38.11
N PHE A 190 2.74 40.71 39.26
CA PHE A 190 1.35 40.61 39.67
C PHE A 190 0.81 42.02 39.94
N LEU A 191 -0.28 42.38 39.29
CA LEU A 191 -1.54 42.87 39.88
C LEU A 191 -2.58 43.05 38.78
#